data_AF-A0A7Z9CQ33-F1
#
_entry.id   AF-A0A7Z9CQ33-F1
#
_cell.length_a   1.000
_cell.length_b   1.000
_cell.length_c   1.000
_cell.angle_alpha   90.00
_cell.angle_beta   90.00
_cell.angle_gamma   90.00
#
_symmetry.space_group_name_H-M   'P 1'
#
loop_
_entity.id
_entity.type
_entity.pdbx_description
1 polymer ?
#
loop_
_entity_poly.entity_id
_entity_poly.type
_entity_poly.pdbx_seq_one_letter_code
_entity_poly.pdbx_strand_id
1 'polypeptide(L)'
;MPDNLANLPRSQLYLKPFNLVGLEALRELFTQSKAAPALPDTTLNVLDLPKLSSLVDELSQTGNGLVMTMGKGGVGKTTIAASVAVSLAKRGHKVHLTTSDPAAHLSYTLDGSLPNLQVSRIDPKVETERYRRFVLENQGKGLDAEGLAVLEEDLRSPCTEEIAVFQAFSRIIKEADDHFVIMDTAPTGHTLLLLDATGAYHREMVRQMGQTHDNLLTPMMLLQDPEKTKVIIVTLAETTPVLEAANLQQDLRRAEIEPWAWVINSSLAAAKPSSPFLVTRASRELPLINDVTEQFAERIALTPLQNEEPVGAALLAKMAG
;
A
#
# COMPACT_ATOMS: atom_id res chain seq x y z
N MET A 1 6.38 -17.59 17.45
CA MET A 1 6.91 -16.45 18.22
C MET A 1 8.41 -16.64 18.29
N PRO A 2 9.22 -15.61 17.99
CA PRO A 2 10.68 -15.71 18.08
C PRO A 2 11.14 -16.12 19.49
N ASP A 3 12.16 -16.98 19.59
CA ASP A 3 12.62 -17.56 20.86
C ASP A 3 13.09 -16.50 21.87
N ASN A 4 13.67 -15.39 21.37
CA ASN A 4 14.11 -14.26 22.18
C ASN A 4 12.97 -13.51 22.88
N LEU A 5 11.73 -13.68 22.45
CA LEU A 5 10.55 -13.05 23.06
C LEU A 5 9.76 -14.03 23.95
N ALA A 6 10.07 -15.33 23.93
CA ALA A 6 9.32 -16.35 24.64
C ALA A 6 9.39 -16.20 26.17
N ASN A 7 10.49 -15.64 26.69
CA ASN A 7 10.73 -15.50 28.14
C ASN A 7 10.16 -14.21 28.75
N LEU A 8 9.54 -13.34 27.94
CA LEU A 8 8.96 -12.10 28.46
C LEU A 8 7.67 -12.38 29.24
N PRO A 9 7.37 -11.61 30.31
CA PRO A 9 6.08 -11.65 30.98
C PRO A 9 4.94 -11.38 29.98
N ARG A 10 3.87 -12.18 30.06
CA ARG A 10 2.77 -12.16 29.09
C ARG A 10 1.42 -11.98 29.79
N SER A 11 0.65 -11.04 29.26
CA SER A 11 -0.76 -10.87 29.59
C SER A 11 -1.57 -11.05 28.31
N GLN A 12 -2.67 -11.80 28.40
CA GLN A 12 -3.59 -12.02 27.28
C GLN A 12 -4.94 -11.38 27.61
N LEU A 13 -5.45 -10.58 26.68
CA LEU A 13 -6.77 -9.99 26.75
C LEU A 13 -7.63 -10.66 25.68
N TYR A 14 -8.83 -11.10 26.06
CA TYR A 14 -9.78 -11.66 25.12
C TYR A 14 -10.37 -10.55 24.26
N LEU A 15 -10.58 -10.83 22.97
CA LEU A 15 -11.37 -9.97 22.10
C LEU A 15 -12.77 -9.81 22.71
N LYS A 16 -13.23 -8.57 22.87
CA LYS A 16 -14.52 -8.26 23.46
C LYS A 16 -15.54 -8.00 22.36
N PRO A 17 -16.82 -8.35 22.59
CA PRO A 17 -17.87 -8.12 21.62
C PRO A 17 -18.35 -6.68 21.69
N PHE A 18 -17.54 -5.71 22.12
CA PHE A 18 -17.83 -4.27 22.20
C PHE A 18 -16.60 -3.40 21.96
N ASN A 19 -16.84 -2.15 21.58
CA ASN A 19 -15.79 -1.13 21.50
C ASN A 19 -15.53 -0.60 22.91
N LEU A 20 -14.29 -0.18 23.18
CA LEU A 20 -13.84 0.27 24.49
C LEU A 20 -14.29 1.71 24.78
N VAL A 21 -15.60 1.89 24.98
CA VAL A 21 -16.19 3.20 25.29
C VAL A 21 -16.82 3.16 26.67
N GLY A 22 -16.37 4.05 27.56
CA GLY A 22 -16.86 4.15 28.93
C GLY A 22 -16.10 3.27 29.94
N LEU A 23 -16.31 3.57 31.23
CA LEU A 23 -15.60 2.91 32.34
C LEU A 23 -15.96 1.44 32.50
N GLU A 24 -17.20 1.07 32.18
CA GLU A 24 -17.68 -0.32 32.29
C GLU A 24 -16.98 -1.22 31.26
N ALA A 25 -16.96 -0.82 29.99
CA ALA A 25 -16.25 -1.53 28.93
C ALA A 25 -14.74 -1.68 29.22
N LEU A 26 -14.11 -0.65 29.80
CA LEU A 26 -12.70 -0.70 30.21
C LEU A 26 -12.47 -1.69 31.37
N ARG A 27 -13.38 -1.76 32.35
CA ARG A 27 -13.30 -2.75 33.42
C ARG A 27 -13.50 -4.17 32.90
N GLU A 28 -14.45 -4.35 31.99
CA GLU A 28 -14.72 -5.63 31.34
C GLU A 28 -13.60 -6.08 30.40
N LEU A 29 -12.75 -5.19 29.88
CA LEU A 29 -11.57 -5.58 29.11
C LEU A 29 -10.65 -6.52 29.91
N PHE A 30 -10.49 -6.26 31.22
CA PHE A 30 -9.61 -7.01 32.11
C PHE A 30 -10.24 -8.27 32.71
N THR A 31 -11.52 -8.55 32.44
CA THR A 31 -12.14 -9.79 32.92
C THR A 31 -11.65 -10.99 32.09
N GLN A 32 -11.10 -11.98 32.78
CA GLN A 32 -10.57 -13.22 32.19
C GLN A 32 -11.65 -14.27 31.85
N SER A 33 -12.92 -13.86 31.78
CA SER A 33 -14.02 -14.79 31.53
C SER A 33 -14.13 -15.13 30.03
N LYS A 34 -14.16 -16.43 29.72
CA LYS A 34 -14.59 -16.97 28.43
C LYS A 34 -16.12 -16.91 28.24
N ALA A 35 -16.88 -16.66 29.31
CA ALA A 35 -18.33 -16.59 29.21
C ALA A 35 -18.69 -15.40 28.32
N ALA A 36 -19.39 -15.68 27.23
CA ALA A 36 -19.92 -14.63 26.37
C ALA A 36 -20.86 -13.77 27.22
N PRO A 37 -20.64 -12.45 27.32
CA PRO A 37 -21.67 -11.58 27.89
C PRO A 37 -22.96 -11.76 27.08
N ALA A 38 -24.11 -11.43 27.66
CA ALA A 38 -25.38 -11.45 26.94
C ALA A 38 -25.22 -10.62 25.65
N LEU A 39 -25.18 -11.27 24.50
CA LEU A 39 -25.01 -10.60 23.23
C LEU A 39 -26.36 -9.99 22.84
N PRO A 40 -26.37 -8.73 22.38
CA PRO A 40 -27.59 -8.16 21.82
C PRO A 40 -28.03 -8.99 20.62
N ASP A 41 -29.34 -9.16 20.45
CA ASP A 41 -29.93 -9.84 19.29
C ASP A 41 -29.64 -9.00 18.04
N THR A 42 -28.50 -9.29 17.41
CA THR A 42 -27.91 -8.46 16.37
C THR A 42 -28.06 -9.18 15.05
N THR A 43 -28.86 -8.62 14.15
CA THR A 43 -28.93 -9.09 12.77
C THR A 43 -27.96 -8.27 11.92
N LEU A 44 -27.08 -8.95 11.18
CA LEU A 44 -26.22 -8.27 10.22
C LEU A 44 -27.04 -7.97 8.97
N ASN A 45 -27.22 -6.69 8.64
CA ASN A 45 -27.76 -6.32 7.35
C ASN A 45 -26.72 -6.67 6.27
N VAL A 46 -27.18 -7.27 5.17
CA VAL A 46 -26.32 -7.59 4.03
C VAL A 46 -25.82 -6.28 3.44
N LEU A 47 -24.52 -6.00 3.55
CA LEU A 47 -23.86 -4.98 2.76
C LEU A 47 -23.66 -5.53 1.34
N ASP A 48 -24.26 -4.86 0.36
CA ASP A 48 -23.99 -5.08 -1.05
C ASP A 48 -23.03 -4.00 -1.54
N LEU A 49 -21.79 -4.08 -1.06
CA LEU A 49 -20.71 -3.20 -1.51
C LEU A 49 -19.85 -3.90 -2.57
N PRO A 50 -19.28 -3.13 -3.51
CA PRO A 50 -18.45 -3.70 -4.56
C PRO A 50 -17.29 -4.51 -3.99
N LYS A 51 -16.92 -5.57 -4.71
CA LYS A 51 -15.75 -6.38 -4.37
C LYS A 51 -14.50 -5.75 -4.97
N LEU A 52 -13.33 -6.20 -4.52
CA LEU A 52 -12.06 -5.77 -5.11
C LEU A 52 -11.99 -6.13 -6.60
N SER A 53 -12.56 -7.25 -7.04
CA SER A 53 -12.64 -7.60 -8.46
C SER A 53 -13.35 -6.56 -9.32
N SER A 54 -14.34 -5.83 -8.79
CA SER A 54 -15.03 -4.77 -9.50
C SER A 54 -14.11 -3.59 -9.81
N LEU A 55 -13.24 -3.21 -8.86
CA LEU A 55 -12.19 -2.21 -9.10
C LEU A 55 -11.18 -2.72 -10.12
N VAL A 56 -10.81 -4.01 -10.05
CA VAL A 56 -9.89 -4.60 -11.02
C VAL A 56 -10.50 -4.65 -12.44
N ASP A 57 -11.81 -4.86 -12.56
CA ASP A 57 -12.50 -4.83 -13.86
C ASP A 57 -12.50 -3.42 -14.46
N GLU A 58 -12.65 -2.38 -13.64
CA GLU A 58 -12.52 -0.99 -14.11
C GLU A 58 -11.07 -0.68 -14.52
N LEU A 59 -10.08 -1.06 -13.70
CA LEU A 59 -8.66 -0.92 -14.06
C LEU A 59 -8.34 -1.65 -15.37
N SER A 60 -8.86 -2.87 -15.55
CA SER A 60 -8.63 -3.68 -16.74
C SER A 60 -9.08 -3.00 -18.04
N GLN A 61 -10.01 -2.03 -17.98
CA GLN A 61 -10.50 -1.32 -19.16
C GLN A 61 -9.51 -0.26 -19.68
N THR A 62 -8.58 0.22 -18.84
CA THR A 62 -7.57 1.20 -19.26
C THR A 62 -6.44 0.54 -20.07
N GLY A 63 -6.19 -0.75 -19.85
CA GLY A 63 -5.18 -1.56 -20.56
C GLY A 63 -3.76 -1.44 -20.01
N ASN A 64 -3.38 -0.28 -19.46
CA ASN A 64 -2.12 -0.04 -18.77
C ASN A 64 -2.30 1.04 -17.68
N GLY A 65 -1.22 1.34 -16.96
CA GLY A 65 -1.19 2.40 -15.96
C GLY A 65 -0.50 2.02 -14.66
N LEU A 66 -0.24 3.02 -13.84
CA LEU A 66 0.35 2.90 -12.52
C LEU A 66 -0.75 2.74 -11.47
N VAL A 67 -0.69 1.69 -10.67
CA VAL A 67 -1.57 1.50 -9.51
C VAL A 67 -0.73 1.49 -8.25
N MET A 68 -1.04 2.36 -7.29
CA MET A 68 -0.30 2.44 -6.03
C MET A 68 -1.22 2.10 -4.87
N THR A 69 -0.82 1.16 -4.02
CA THR A 69 -1.55 0.90 -2.77
C THR A 69 -0.90 1.64 -1.62
N MET A 70 -1.65 2.53 -0.96
CA MET A 70 -1.19 3.33 0.16
C MET A 70 -2.05 3.12 1.40
N GLY A 71 -1.56 3.49 2.59
CA GLY A 71 -2.21 3.19 3.86
C GLY A 71 -1.23 2.85 4.98
N LYS A 72 -1.69 2.88 6.22
CA LYS A 72 -0.81 2.68 7.38
C LYS A 72 -0.17 1.28 7.39
N GLY A 73 0.88 1.08 8.19
CA GLY A 73 1.44 -0.24 8.44
C GLY A 73 0.37 -1.22 8.97
N GLY A 74 0.35 -2.44 8.46
CA GLY A 74 -0.52 -3.52 8.93
C GLY A 74 -1.93 -3.59 8.32
N VAL A 75 -2.37 -2.61 7.53
CA VAL A 75 -3.72 -2.64 6.91
C VAL A 75 -3.85 -3.61 5.72
N GLY A 76 -2.74 -4.16 5.23
CA GLY A 76 -2.71 -5.15 4.15
C GLY A 76 -2.43 -4.63 2.74
N LYS A 77 -1.74 -3.50 2.59
CA LYS A 77 -1.32 -2.92 1.29
C LYS A 77 -0.70 -3.96 0.35
N THR A 78 0.35 -4.65 0.80
CA THR A 78 1.04 -5.69 0.02
C THR A 78 0.09 -6.78 -0.45
N THR A 79 -0.85 -7.18 0.39
CA THR A 79 -1.85 -8.20 0.06
C THR A 79 -2.84 -7.71 -1.01
N ILE A 80 -3.31 -6.46 -0.89
CA ILE A 80 -4.18 -5.85 -1.89
C ILE A 80 -3.43 -5.63 -3.21
N ALA A 81 -2.19 -5.11 -3.18
CA ALA A 81 -1.35 -4.94 -4.36
C ALA A 81 -1.13 -6.26 -5.09
N ALA A 82 -0.76 -7.30 -4.35
CA ALA A 82 -0.58 -8.65 -4.88
C ALA A 82 -1.88 -9.22 -5.47
N SER A 83 -3.02 -9.01 -4.80
CA SER A 83 -4.33 -9.45 -5.30
C SER A 83 -4.76 -8.74 -6.57
N VAL A 84 -4.56 -7.42 -6.65
CA VAL A 84 -4.80 -6.64 -7.88
C VAL A 84 -3.89 -7.12 -9.01
N ALA A 85 -2.58 -7.29 -8.74
CA ALA A 85 -1.61 -7.72 -9.75
C ALA A 85 -1.95 -9.11 -10.31
N VAL A 86 -2.22 -10.09 -9.44
CA VAL A 86 -2.65 -11.44 -9.83
C VAL A 86 -3.96 -11.39 -10.62
N SER A 87 -4.89 -10.56 -10.20
CA SER A 87 -6.21 -10.44 -10.83
C SER A 87 -6.13 -9.81 -12.22
N LEU A 88 -5.27 -8.81 -12.43
CA LEU A 88 -5.00 -8.22 -13.75
C LEU A 88 -4.25 -9.21 -14.66
N ALA A 89 -3.24 -9.91 -14.13
CA ALA A 89 -2.52 -10.93 -14.87
C ALA A 89 -3.46 -12.08 -15.32
N LYS A 90 -4.38 -12.53 -14.46
CA LYS A 90 -5.40 -13.53 -14.85
C LYS A 90 -6.36 -13.03 -15.93
N ARG A 91 -6.56 -11.72 -16.07
CA ARG A 91 -7.34 -11.10 -17.16
C ARG A 91 -6.53 -10.92 -18.46
N GLY A 92 -5.29 -11.40 -18.50
CA GLY A 92 -4.45 -11.40 -19.70
C GLY A 92 -3.51 -10.20 -19.83
N HIS A 93 -3.51 -9.27 -18.86
CA HIS A 93 -2.64 -8.10 -18.91
C HIS A 93 -1.20 -8.44 -18.54
N LYS A 94 -0.23 -7.73 -19.11
CA LYS A 94 1.14 -7.73 -18.60
C LYS A 94 1.18 -6.89 -17.33
N VAL A 95 1.77 -7.43 -16.26
CA VAL A 95 1.80 -6.79 -14.96
C VAL A 95 3.20 -6.85 -14.36
N HIS A 96 3.67 -5.72 -13.84
CA HIS A 96 4.87 -5.63 -13.03
C HIS A 96 4.49 -5.20 -11.62
N LEU A 97 4.56 -6.13 -10.66
CA LEU A 97 4.39 -5.86 -9.24
C LEU A 97 5.75 -5.49 -8.64
N THR A 98 5.85 -4.32 -8.02
CA THR A 98 7.05 -3.90 -7.30
C THR A 98 6.73 -3.53 -5.86
N THR A 99 7.67 -3.73 -4.96
CA THR A 99 7.56 -3.31 -3.55
C THR A 99 8.78 -2.52 -3.11
N SER A 100 8.57 -1.50 -2.29
CA SER A 100 9.63 -0.79 -1.56
C SER A 100 9.71 -1.21 -0.08
N ASP A 101 8.81 -2.09 0.38
CA ASP A 101 8.82 -2.56 1.77
C ASP A 101 9.84 -3.70 1.94
N PRO A 102 10.82 -3.55 2.85
CA PRO A 102 11.81 -4.59 3.11
C PRO A 102 11.24 -5.90 3.67
N ALA A 103 10.03 -5.86 4.25
CA ALA A 103 9.35 -7.00 4.87
C ALA A 103 8.31 -7.69 3.96
N ALA A 104 8.14 -7.25 2.71
CA ALA A 104 7.12 -7.75 1.79
C ALA A 104 7.44 -9.14 1.19
N HIS A 105 7.48 -10.16 2.04
CA HIS A 105 7.72 -11.56 1.63
C HIS A 105 6.65 -12.11 0.69
N LEU A 106 5.40 -11.63 0.80
CA LEU A 106 4.27 -12.12 0.01
C LEU A 106 4.48 -11.92 -1.49
N SER A 107 5.01 -10.76 -1.90
CA SER A 107 5.25 -10.43 -3.30
C SER A 107 6.24 -11.41 -3.94
N TYR A 108 7.29 -11.81 -3.23
CA TYR A 108 8.30 -12.76 -3.73
C TYR A 108 7.78 -14.16 -4.01
N THR A 109 6.78 -14.61 -3.25
CA THR A 109 6.17 -15.93 -3.49
C THR A 109 5.39 -16.01 -4.80
N LEU A 110 5.16 -14.87 -5.47
CA LEU A 110 4.42 -14.77 -6.72
C LEU A 110 5.33 -14.71 -7.94
N ASP A 111 6.64 -14.56 -7.77
CA ASP A 111 7.55 -14.50 -8.91
C ASP A 111 7.53 -15.83 -9.68
N GLY A 112 7.34 -15.75 -11.00
CA GLY A 112 7.15 -16.91 -11.87
C GLY A 112 5.85 -17.70 -11.65
N SER A 113 4.95 -17.26 -10.76
CA SER A 113 3.67 -17.95 -10.50
C SER A 113 2.67 -17.80 -11.65
N LEU A 114 2.79 -16.76 -12.46
CA LEU A 114 2.00 -16.48 -13.64
C LEU A 114 2.93 -15.98 -14.77
N PRO A 115 2.70 -16.36 -16.04
CA PRO A 115 3.62 -16.06 -17.15
C PRO A 115 3.72 -14.57 -17.49
N ASN A 116 2.70 -13.78 -17.13
CA ASN A 116 2.56 -12.36 -17.42
C ASN A 116 2.64 -11.47 -16.17
N LEU A 117 3.10 -12.02 -15.04
CA LEU A 117 3.37 -11.29 -13.81
C LEU A 117 4.87 -11.29 -13.53
N GLN A 118 5.48 -10.11 -13.60
CA GLN A 118 6.83 -9.88 -13.12
C GLN A 118 6.79 -9.33 -11.71
N VAL A 119 7.67 -9.81 -10.83
CA VAL A 119 7.83 -9.24 -9.49
C VAL A 119 9.23 -8.66 -9.34
N SER A 120 9.32 -7.46 -8.79
CA SER A 120 10.59 -6.84 -8.40
C SER A 120 10.52 -6.22 -7.01
N ARG A 121 11.67 -5.80 -6.51
CA ARG A 121 11.78 -4.97 -5.32
C ARG A 121 12.76 -3.85 -5.57
N ILE A 122 12.42 -2.68 -5.05
CA ILE A 122 13.33 -1.55 -4.94
C ILE A 122 14.06 -1.72 -3.61
N ASP A 123 15.27 -2.28 -3.64
CA ASP A 123 16.14 -2.35 -2.46
C ASP A 123 17.03 -1.10 -2.42
N PRO A 124 16.90 -0.25 -1.39
CA PRO A 124 17.68 0.99 -1.29
C PRO A 124 19.18 0.77 -1.41
N LYS A 125 19.73 -0.30 -0.84
CA LYS A 125 21.18 -0.57 -0.88
C LYS A 125 21.63 -0.95 -2.28
N VAL A 126 20.87 -1.80 -2.95
CA VAL A 126 21.17 -2.25 -4.32
C VAL A 126 21.09 -1.08 -5.29
N GLU A 127 20.04 -0.25 -5.17
CA GLU A 127 19.86 0.91 -6.03
C GLU A 127 20.91 1.99 -5.76
N THR A 128 21.28 2.22 -4.49
CA THR A 128 22.36 3.14 -4.13
C THR A 128 23.67 2.71 -4.77
N GLU A 129 24.08 1.45 -4.63
CA GLU A 129 25.31 0.96 -5.25
C GLU A 129 25.28 1.04 -6.78
N ARG A 130 24.12 0.79 -7.39
CA ARG A 130 23.92 0.95 -8.83
C ARG A 130 24.10 2.41 -9.26
N TYR A 131 23.54 3.36 -8.52
CA TYR A 131 23.68 4.79 -8.79
C TYR A 131 25.12 5.27 -8.56
N ARG A 132 25.76 4.85 -7.46
CA ARG A 132 27.16 5.17 -7.16
C ARG A 132 28.07 4.73 -8.30
N ARG A 133 27.90 3.50 -8.79
CA ARG A 133 28.65 2.98 -9.93
C ARG A 133 28.42 3.80 -11.20
N PHE A 134 27.18 4.14 -11.50
CA PHE A 134 26.84 4.99 -12.65
C PHE A 134 27.51 6.37 -12.58
N VAL A 135 27.53 7.01 -11.40
CA VAL A 135 28.18 8.31 -11.23
C VAL A 135 29.70 8.17 -11.37
N LEU A 136 30.32 7.17 -10.74
CA LEU A 136 31.76 6.94 -10.83
C LEU A 136 32.20 6.65 -12.29
N GLU A 137 31.42 5.88 -13.04
CA GLU A 137 31.73 5.56 -14.45
C GLU A 137 31.57 6.75 -15.41
N ASN A 138 30.75 7.75 -15.07
CA ASN A 138 30.46 8.89 -15.95
C ASN A 138 31.18 10.17 -15.52
N GLN A 139 31.18 10.48 -14.23
CA GLN A 139 31.77 11.69 -13.65
C GLN A 139 33.15 11.45 -13.04
N GLY A 140 33.49 10.20 -12.70
CA GLY A 140 34.83 9.84 -12.24
C GLY A 140 35.87 9.77 -13.36
N LYS A 141 35.43 9.79 -14.63
CA LYS A 141 36.32 9.80 -15.80
C LYS A 141 37.07 11.13 -15.86
N GLY A 142 38.38 11.07 -15.60
CA GLY A 142 39.27 12.23 -15.67
C GLY A 142 39.60 12.86 -14.33
N LEU A 143 39.08 12.32 -13.23
CA LEU A 143 39.54 12.67 -11.88
C LEU A 143 40.84 11.93 -11.54
N ASP A 144 41.70 12.58 -10.76
CA ASP A 144 42.84 11.95 -10.12
C ASP A 144 42.40 11.14 -8.88
N ALA A 145 43.33 10.45 -8.24
CA ALA A 145 43.01 9.57 -7.10
C ALA A 145 42.37 10.33 -5.93
N GLU A 146 42.74 11.59 -5.71
CA GLU A 146 42.20 12.43 -4.66
C GLU A 146 40.78 12.91 -5.01
N GLY A 147 40.55 13.38 -6.24
CA GLY A 147 39.22 13.74 -6.73
C GLY A 147 38.25 12.56 -6.75
N LEU A 148 38.72 11.35 -7.08
CA LEU A 148 37.90 10.14 -7.04
C LEU A 148 37.49 9.80 -5.60
N ALA A 149 38.40 9.95 -4.63
CA ALA A 149 38.12 9.70 -3.21
C ALA A 149 37.10 10.69 -2.64
N VAL A 150 37.18 11.97 -3.02
CA VAL A 150 36.19 12.99 -2.65
C VAL A 150 34.81 12.65 -3.23
N LEU A 151 34.75 12.30 -4.51
CA LEU A 151 33.50 11.91 -5.16
C LEU A 151 32.88 10.65 -4.52
N GLU A 152 33.70 9.66 -4.16
CA GLU A 152 33.23 8.46 -3.46
C GLU A 152 32.64 8.76 -2.07
N GLU A 153 33.21 9.73 -1.35
CA GLU A 153 32.73 10.14 -0.03
C GLU A 153 31.43 10.95 -0.14
N ASP A 154 31.32 11.87 -1.10
CA ASP A 154 30.06 12.58 -1.38
C ASP A 154 28.92 11.61 -1.71
N LEU A 155 29.24 10.54 -2.45
CA LEU A 155 28.32 9.46 -2.80
C LEU A 155 27.96 8.50 -1.63
N ARG A 156 28.55 8.69 -0.43
CA ARG A 156 28.13 8.00 0.80
C ARG A 156 27.11 8.81 1.60
N SER A 157 26.77 10.02 1.14
CA SER A 157 25.76 10.85 1.79
C SER A 157 24.38 10.17 1.80
N PRO A 158 23.59 10.31 2.87
CA PRO A 158 22.20 9.84 2.91
C PRO A 158 21.35 10.32 1.73
N CYS A 159 21.63 11.53 1.21
CA CYS A 159 20.94 12.07 0.03
C CYS A 159 21.15 11.21 -1.23
N THR A 160 22.27 10.48 -1.33
CA THR A 160 22.54 9.59 -2.48
C THR A 160 21.59 8.41 -2.51
N GLU A 161 21.23 7.86 -1.34
CA GLU A 161 20.27 6.76 -1.24
C GLU A 161 18.88 7.21 -1.71
N GLU A 162 18.41 8.38 -1.26
CA GLU A 162 17.13 8.95 -1.67
C GLU A 162 17.05 9.17 -3.19
N ILE A 163 18.11 9.72 -3.80
CA ILE A 163 18.21 9.92 -5.26
C ILE A 163 18.17 8.58 -5.98
N ALA A 164 18.92 7.59 -5.50
CA ALA A 164 19.01 6.28 -6.14
C ALA A 164 17.66 5.54 -6.13
N VAL A 165 16.99 5.52 -4.98
CA VAL A 165 15.63 4.96 -4.83
C VAL A 165 14.66 5.71 -5.73
N PHE A 166 14.74 7.05 -5.79
CA PHE A 166 13.90 7.85 -6.66
C PHE A 166 14.12 7.56 -8.15
N GLN A 167 15.36 7.37 -8.60
CA GLN A 167 15.64 6.98 -9.98
C GLN A 167 15.10 5.58 -10.31
N ALA A 168 15.23 4.63 -9.39
CA ALA A 168 14.67 3.29 -9.55
C ALA A 168 13.15 3.34 -9.70
N PHE A 169 12.49 4.09 -8.80
CA PHE A 169 11.07 4.37 -8.83
C PHE A 169 10.64 5.02 -10.16
N SER A 170 11.37 6.04 -10.62
CA SER A 170 11.11 6.73 -11.89
C SER A 170 11.22 5.82 -13.10
N ARG A 171 12.17 4.88 -13.11
CA ARG A 171 12.31 3.90 -14.20
C ARG A 171 11.11 2.96 -14.24
N ILE A 172 10.70 2.43 -13.09
CA ILE A 172 9.57 1.51 -12.99
C ILE A 172 8.26 2.19 -13.36
N ILE A 173 8.05 3.43 -12.90
CA ILE A 173 6.86 4.20 -13.24
C ILE A 173 6.73 4.43 -14.76
N LYS A 174 7.84 4.63 -15.49
CA LYS A 174 7.78 4.80 -16.95
C LYS A 174 7.29 3.55 -17.68
N GLU A 175 7.42 2.37 -17.08
CA GLU A 175 6.90 1.13 -17.64
C GLU A 175 5.36 1.09 -17.69
N ALA A 176 4.70 1.98 -16.92
CA ALA A 176 3.25 2.11 -16.88
C ALA A 176 2.63 2.58 -18.21
N ASP A 177 3.43 3.19 -19.09
CA ASP A 177 2.99 3.55 -20.44
C ASP A 177 2.76 2.33 -21.34
N ASP A 178 3.38 1.18 -21.02
CA ASP A 178 3.29 -0.05 -21.82
C ASP A 178 2.38 -1.12 -21.19
N HIS A 179 2.31 -1.17 -19.86
CA HIS A 179 1.59 -2.22 -19.13
C HIS A 179 1.23 -1.79 -17.70
N PHE A 180 0.59 -2.66 -16.91
CA PHE A 180 0.28 -2.31 -15.53
C PHE A 180 1.50 -2.39 -14.64
N VAL A 181 1.75 -1.33 -13.89
CA VAL A 181 2.75 -1.30 -12.81
C VAL A 181 1.99 -1.19 -11.50
N ILE A 182 2.10 -2.21 -10.65
CA ILE A 182 1.47 -2.23 -9.33
C ILE A 182 2.55 -2.00 -8.28
N MET A 183 2.40 -0.93 -7.51
CA MET A 183 3.38 -0.53 -6.52
C MET A 183 2.84 -0.69 -5.11
N ASP A 184 3.44 -1.61 -4.37
CA ASP A 184 3.27 -1.77 -2.94
C ASP A 184 4.20 -0.79 -2.21
N THR A 185 3.62 0.29 -1.66
CA THR A 185 4.40 1.35 -1.02
C THR A 185 4.70 1.02 0.45
N ALA A 186 5.84 1.48 0.93
CA ALA A 186 6.16 1.56 2.36
C ALA A 186 5.10 2.38 3.15
N PRO A 187 5.08 2.34 4.50
CA PRO A 187 4.11 3.06 5.32
C PRO A 187 3.98 4.55 4.95
N THR A 188 2.76 5.10 5.10
CA THR A 188 2.33 6.43 4.65
C THR A 188 3.33 7.58 4.84
N GLY A 189 3.96 7.69 6.01
CA GLY A 189 4.94 8.76 6.27
C GLY A 189 6.18 8.71 5.39
N HIS A 190 6.70 7.51 5.08
CA HIS A 190 7.86 7.37 4.21
C HIS A 190 7.51 7.61 2.74
N THR A 191 6.29 7.26 2.34
CA THR A 191 5.81 7.50 0.97
C THR A 191 5.63 8.99 0.71
N LEU A 192 5.08 9.76 1.67
CA LEU A 192 4.99 11.22 1.55
C LEU A 192 6.37 11.89 1.56
N LEU A 193 7.34 11.42 2.35
CA LEU A 193 8.72 11.91 2.28
C LEU A 193 9.37 11.62 0.92
N LEU A 194 9.10 10.46 0.35
CA LEU A 194 9.55 10.12 -1.00
C LEU A 194 8.90 11.05 -2.03
N LEU A 195 7.60 11.34 -1.90
CA LEU A 195 6.88 12.34 -2.72
C LEU A 195 7.43 13.76 -2.53
N ASP A 196 7.75 14.18 -1.31
CA ASP A 196 8.37 15.48 -1.03
C ASP A 196 9.76 15.58 -1.66
N ALA A 197 10.55 14.52 -1.59
CA ALA A 197 11.82 14.42 -2.30
C ALA A 197 11.60 14.48 -3.82
N THR A 198 10.59 13.79 -4.36
CA THR A 198 10.23 13.87 -5.78
C THR A 198 9.84 15.30 -6.19
N GLY A 199 9.10 16.02 -5.35
CA GLY A 199 8.68 17.39 -5.57
C GLY A 199 9.83 18.39 -5.44
N ALA A 200 10.74 18.20 -4.49
CA ALA A 200 11.94 19.02 -4.34
C ALA A 200 12.87 18.87 -5.55
N TYR A 201 13.08 17.63 -6.00
CA TYR A 201 13.86 17.36 -7.21
C TYR A 201 13.20 17.91 -8.46
N HIS A 202 11.88 17.76 -8.59
CA HIS A 202 11.10 18.37 -9.66
C HIS A 202 11.34 19.88 -9.71
N ARG A 203 11.22 20.57 -8.57
CA ARG A 203 11.48 22.03 -8.48
C ARG A 203 12.91 22.38 -8.87
N GLU A 204 13.91 21.63 -8.43
CA GLU A 204 15.31 21.91 -8.77
C GLU A 204 15.62 21.64 -10.25
N MET A 205 15.10 20.55 -10.84
CA MET A 205 15.24 20.29 -12.28
C MET A 205 14.60 21.39 -13.12
N VAL A 206 13.37 21.80 -12.77
CA VAL A 206 12.67 22.91 -13.43
C VAL A 206 13.46 24.21 -13.28
N ARG A 207 14.09 24.44 -12.12
CA ARG A 207 14.89 25.64 -11.85
C ARG A 207 16.22 25.67 -12.62
N GLN A 208 16.91 24.54 -12.73
CA GLN A 208 18.22 24.45 -13.40
C GLN A 208 18.11 24.51 -14.94
N MET A 209 16.99 24.08 -15.52
CA MET A 209 16.91 23.86 -16.97
C MET A 209 16.22 24.97 -17.78
N GLY A 210 15.54 25.92 -17.14
CA GLY A 210 14.80 26.98 -17.85
C GLY A 210 13.68 26.45 -18.76
N GLN A 211 12.96 27.34 -19.48
CA GLN A 211 11.78 27.04 -20.33
C GLN A 211 12.05 26.14 -21.57
N THR A 212 13.15 25.39 -21.62
CA THR A 212 13.71 24.92 -22.90
C THR A 212 13.37 23.48 -23.32
N HIS A 213 12.41 22.79 -22.69
CA HIS A 213 11.87 21.53 -23.22
C HIS A 213 10.42 21.28 -22.79
N ASP A 214 9.46 21.47 -23.71
CA ASP A 214 8.01 21.24 -23.55
C ASP A 214 7.59 19.77 -23.31
N ASN A 215 8.52 18.80 -23.26
CA ASN A 215 8.20 17.36 -23.27
C ASN A 215 8.81 16.53 -22.12
N LEU A 216 9.28 17.17 -21.04
CA LEU A 216 9.82 16.41 -19.90
C LEU A 216 8.71 16.03 -18.91
N LEU A 217 8.16 14.83 -19.07
CA LEU A 217 7.31 14.20 -18.07
C LEU A 217 8.16 13.87 -16.84
N THR A 218 7.92 14.60 -15.75
CA THR A 218 8.50 14.26 -14.45
C THR A 218 7.66 13.20 -13.75
N PRO A 219 8.25 12.38 -12.86
CA PRO A 219 7.51 11.39 -12.08
C PRO A 219 6.34 12.00 -11.30
N MET A 220 6.48 13.23 -10.80
CA MET A 220 5.42 13.91 -10.06
C MET A 220 4.21 14.22 -10.96
N MET A 221 4.43 14.72 -12.17
CA MET A 221 3.35 14.97 -13.14
C MET A 221 2.60 13.69 -13.48
N LEU A 222 3.32 12.56 -13.58
CA LEU A 222 2.73 11.26 -13.85
C LEU A 222 1.91 10.75 -12.66
N LEU A 223 2.37 10.97 -11.43
CA LEU A 223 1.64 10.63 -10.21
C LEU A 223 0.36 11.46 -10.02
N GLN A 224 0.38 12.71 -10.46
CA GLN A 224 -0.76 13.63 -10.42
C GLN A 224 -1.76 13.41 -11.56
N ASP A 225 -1.37 12.72 -12.64
CA ASP A 225 -2.23 12.41 -13.78
C ASP A 225 -3.24 11.29 -13.42
N PRO A 226 -4.54 11.59 -13.30
CA PRO A 226 -5.54 10.62 -12.88
C PRO A 226 -5.85 9.57 -13.96
N GLU A 227 -5.51 9.81 -15.23
CA GLU A 227 -5.66 8.81 -16.30
C GLU A 227 -4.57 7.75 -16.20
N LYS A 228 -3.36 8.17 -15.85
CA LYS A 228 -2.18 7.28 -15.79
C LYS A 228 -1.94 6.67 -14.41
N THR A 229 -2.27 7.36 -13.33
CA THR A 229 -2.03 6.90 -11.95
C THR A 229 -3.32 6.73 -11.18
N LYS A 230 -3.48 5.54 -10.59
CA LYS A 230 -4.62 5.16 -9.76
C LYS A 230 -4.12 4.85 -8.34
N VAL A 231 -4.30 5.78 -7.42
CA VAL A 231 -3.95 5.56 -6.01
C VAL A 231 -5.11 4.90 -5.27
N ILE A 232 -4.84 3.75 -4.65
CA ILE A 232 -5.78 2.99 -3.85
C ILE A 232 -5.39 3.11 -2.37
N ILE A 233 -6.26 3.72 -1.57
CA ILE A 233 -6.09 3.79 -0.11
C ILE A 233 -6.63 2.52 0.52
N VAL A 234 -5.78 1.77 1.20
CA VAL A 234 -6.13 0.55 1.93
C VAL A 234 -6.29 0.88 3.41
N THR A 235 -7.40 0.46 4.00
CA THR A 235 -7.70 0.65 5.42
C THR A 235 -8.41 -0.56 6.02
N LEU A 236 -8.74 -0.49 7.31
CA LEU A 236 -9.56 -1.47 8.02
C LEU A 236 -10.85 -0.80 8.49
N ALA A 237 -11.91 -1.57 8.72
CA ALA A 237 -13.17 -1.09 9.27
C ALA A 237 -13.08 -0.81 10.79
N GLU A 238 -12.13 0.04 11.18
CA GLU A 238 -11.84 0.43 12.54
C GLU A 238 -11.63 1.94 12.63
N THR A 239 -11.99 2.55 13.76
CA THR A 239 -12.02 4.02 13.91
C THR A 239 -10.68 4.68 13.60
N THR A 240 -9.58 4.17 14.17
CA THR A 240 -8.25 4.76 13.98
C THR A 240 -7.73 4.56 12.54
N PRO A 241 -7.76 3.35 11.96
CA PRO A 241 -7.42 3.15 10.54
C PRO A 241 -8.22 4.03 9.56
N VAL A 242 -9.53 4.19 9.76
CA VAL A 242 -10.34 5.07 8.88
C VAL A 242 -9.90 6.53 9.00
N LEU A 243 -9.69 7.04 10.23
CA LEU A 243 -9.22 8.41 10.44
C LEU A 243 -7.84 8.65 9.81
N GLU A 244 -6.93 7.68 9.95
CA GLU A 244 -5.58 7.76 9.38
C GLU A 244 -5.59 7.70 7.84
N ALA A 245 -6.48 6.90 7.26
CA ALA A 245 -6.72 6.88 5.83
C ALA A 245 -7.30 8.21 5.32
N ALA A 246 -8.20 8.84 6.08
CA ALA A 246 -8.76 10.15 5.73
C ALA A 246 -7.69 11.25 5.78
N ASN A 247 -6.81 11.23 6.79
CA ASN A 247 -5.68 12.16 6.86
C ASN A 247 -4.70 11.94 5.69
N LEU A 248 -4.39 10.69 5.36
CA LEU A 248 -3.56 10.36 4.19
C LEU A 248 -4.17 10.91 2.90
N GLN A 249 -5.48 10.76 2.70
CA GLN A 249 -6.16 11.34 1.54
C GLN A 249 -6.00 12.86 1.47
N GLN A 250 -6.11 13.56 2.61
CA GLN A 250 -5.88 15.00 2.65
C GLN A 250 -4.44 15.38 2.28
N ASP A 251 -3.45 14.61 2.76
CA ASP A 251 -2.06 14.84 2.42
C ASP A 251 -1.75 14.56 0.95
N LEU A 252 -2.36 13.53 0.35
CA LEU A 252 -2.26 13.27 -1.09
C LEU A 252 -2.89 14.41 -1.91
N ARG A 253 -4.07 14.90 -1.50
CA ARG A 253 -4.72 16.05 -2.14
C ARG A 253 -3.89 17.33 -2.05
N ARG A 254 -3.14 17.53 -0.95
CA ARG A 254 -2.18 18.65 -0.84
C ARG A 254 -1.03 18.54 -1.83
N ALA A 255 -0.67 17.32 -2.23
CA ALA A 255 0.28 17.04 -3.30
C ALA A 255 -0.38 16.99 -4.70
N GLU A 256 -1.66 17.36 -4.81
CA GLU A 256 -2.48 17.32 -6.04
C GLU A 256 -2.64 15.90 -6.60
N ILE A 257 -2.59 14.88 -5.73
CA ILE A 257 -2.85 13.48 -6.07
C ILE A 257 -4.22 13.11 -5.51
N GLU A 258 -5.19 12.86 -6.38
CA GLU A 258 -6.52 12.42 -5.96
C GLU A 258 -6.56 10.88 -5.84
N PRO A 259 -6.91 10.33 -4.65
CA PRO A 259 -7.10 8.89 -4.52
C PRO A 259 -8.23 8.39 -5.43
N TRP A 260 -7.93 7.37 -6.22
CA TRP A 260 -8.88 6.80 -7.16
C TRP A 260 -9.94 5.91 -6.47
N ALA A 261 -9.53 5.16 -5.44
CA ALA A 261 -10.44 4.28 -4.69
C ALA A 261 -9.98 4.04 -3.25
N TRP A 262 -10.91 3.58 -2.41
CA TRP A 262 -10.64 3.03 -1.09
C TRP A 262 -10.92 1.52 -1.05
N VAL A 263 -10.07 0.77 -0.37
CA VAL A 263 -10.27 -0.65 -0.08
C VAL A 263 -10.32 -0.84 1.42
N ILE A 264 -11.48 -1.28 1.92
CA ILE A 264 -11.64 -1.70 3.31
C ILE A 264 -11.30 -3.18 3.39
N ASN A 265 -10.12 -3.47 3.93
CA ASN A 265 -9.58 -4.81 4.04
C ASN A 265 -10.05 -5.53 5.31
N SER A 266 -10.03 -6.86 5.26
CA SER A 266 -10.26 -7.74 6.42
C SER A 266 -11.61 -7.52 7.12
N SER A 267 -12.66 -7.20 6.38
CA SER A 267 -13.98 -6.94 6.96
C SER A 267 -14.65 -8.23 7.43
N LEU A 268 -15.07 -8.26 8.70
CA LEU A 268 -15.93 -9.31 9.25
C LEU A 268 -17.34 -9.22 8.63
N ALA A 269 -17.86 -8.01 8.38
CA ALA A 269 -19.17 -7.85 7.74
C ALA A 269 -19.19 -8.51 6.34
N ALA A 270 -18.14 -8.30 5.55
CA ALA A 270 -18.00 -8.95 4.25
C ALA A 270 -17.80 -10.48 4.35
N ALA A 271 -17.21 -10.99 5.44
CA ALA A 271 -17.02 -12.42 5.67
C ALA A 271 -18.31 -13.18 6.01
N LYS A 272 -19.41 -12.47 6.32
CA LYS A 272 -20.73 -13.04 6.65
C LYS A 272 -20.67 -14.15 7.73
N PRO A 273 -20.13 -13.85 8.92
CA PRO A 273 -19.95 -14.85 9.97
C PRO A 273 -21.30 -15.34 10.51
N SER A 274 -21.34 -16.59 10.96
CA SER A 274 -22.49 -17.18 11.64
C SER A 274 -22.40 -17.15 13.17
N SER A 275 -21.19 -16.97 13.73
CA SER A 275 -20.99 -16.90 15.18
C SER A 275 -21.62 -15.61 15.73
N PRO A 276 -22.52 -15.69 16.74
CA PRO A 276 -23.15 -14.50 17.33
C PRO A 276 -22.15 -13.43 17.75
N PHE A 277 -21.02 -13.85 18.32
CA PHE A 277 -19.94 -12.94 18.72
C PHE A 277 -19.36 -12.17 17.53
N LEU A 278 -19.09 -12.87 16.41
CA LEU A 278 -18.53 -12.26 15.21
C LEU A 278 -19.56 -11.41 14.48
N VAL A 279 -20.85 -11.78 14.53
CA VAL A 279 -21.96 -10.96 14.02
C VAL A 279 -22.03 -9.62 14.77
N THR A 280 -21.96 -9.64 16.10
CA THR A 280 -21.92 -8.40 16.91
C THR A 280 -20.66 -7.56 16.66
N ARG A 281 -19.53 -8.17 16.30
CA ARG A 281 -18.32 -7.42 15.89
C ARG A 281 -18.50 -6.81 14.50
N ALA A 282 -18.94 -7.60 13.54
CA ALA A 282 -19.17 -7.19 12.17
C ALA A 282 -20.21 -6.06 12.07
N SER A 283 -21.24 -6.04 12.92
CA SER A 283 -22.22 -4.94 12.94
C SER A 283 -21.61 -3.58 13.33
N ARG A 284 -20.44 -3.57 13.98
CA ARG A 284 -19.71 -2.33 14.33
C ARG A 284 -18.84 -1.79 13.21
N GLU A 285 -18.57 -2.60 12.21
CA GLU A 285 -17.91 -2.13 11.00
C GLU A 285 -18.86 -1.25 10.19
N LEU A 286 -20.18 -1.51 10.26
CA LEU A 286 -21.18 -0.87 9.40
C LEU A 286 -21.16 0.67 9.44
N PRO A 287 -21.15 1.34 10.61
CA PRO A 287 -21.09 2.81 10.64
C PRO A 287 -19.81 3.35 9.99
N LEU A 288 -18.67 2.69 10.22
CA LEU A 288 -17.38 3.10 9.66
C LEU A 288 -17.31 2.86 8.14
N ILE A 289 -17.88 1.74 7.67
CA ILE A 289 -18.00 1.44 6.25
C ILE A 289 -18.91 2.48 5.57
N ASN A 290 -20.02 2.85 6.20
CA ASN A 290 -20.92 3.89 5.70
C ASN A 290 -20.23 5.25 5.67
N ASP A 291 -19.49 5.64 6.71
CA ASP A 291 -18.71 6.88 6.74
C ASP A 291 -17.73 6.95 5.56
N VAL A 292 -17.02 5.86 5.24
CA VAL A 292 -16.14 5.78 4.06
C VAL A 292 -16.91 5.96 2.76
N THR A 293 -18.05 5.30 2.63
CA THR A 293 -18.86 5.32 1.41
C THR A 293 -19.52 6.69 1.18
N GLU A 294 -19.95 7.37 2.23
CA GLU A 294 -20.68 8.63 2.14
C GLU A 294 -19.77 9.87 2.12
N GLN A 295 -18.62 9.82 2.78
CA GLN A 295 -17.81 11.02 3.03
C GLN A 295 -16.43 11.01 2.35
N PHE A 296 -15.84 9.84 2.10
CA PHE A 296 -14.42 9.77 1.76
C PHE A 296 -14.13 9.30 0.33
N ALA A 297 -14.86 8.31 -0.21
CA ALA A 297 -14.49 7.63 -1.45
C ALA A 297 -15.64 7.50 -2.45
N GLU A 298 -15.41 7.88 -3.70
CA GLU A 298 -16.34 7.62 -4.81
C GLU A 298 -16.35 6.14 -5.22
N ARG A 299 -15.17 5.50 -5.16
CA ARG A 299 -14.97 4.08 -5.44
C ARG A 299 -14.54 3.36 -4.18
N ILE A 300 -15.27 2.32 -3.84
CA ILE A 300 -15.00 1.50 -2.66
C ILE A 300 -15.01 0.02 -3.02
N ALA A 301 -14.11 -0.73 -2.39
CA ALA A 301 -14.20 -2.18 -2.34
C ALA A 301 -14.04 -2.72 -0.93
N LEU A 302 -14.76 -3.80 -0.64
CA LEU A 302 -14.59 -4.56 0.60
C LEU A 302 -13.96 -5.92 0.30
N THR A 303 -12.94 -6.29 1.09
CA THR A 303 -12.43 -7.67 1.10
C THR A 303 -12.78 -8.35 2.43
N PRO A 304 -13.24 -9.61 2.39
CA PRO A 304 -13.60 -10.32 3.60
C PRO A 304 -12.37 -10.73 4.40
N LEU A 305 -12.50 -10.79 5.73
CA LEU A 305 -11.53 -11.47 6.57
C LEU A 305 -11.39 -12.93 6.12
N GLN A 306 -10.16 -13.35 5.82
CA GLN A 306 -9.87 -14.69 5.35
C GLN A 306 -9.62 -15.65 6.53
N ASN A 307 -10.02 -16.92 6.38
CA ASN A 307 -9.74 -17.97 7.37
C ASN A 307 -8.26 -18.36 7.41
N GLU A 308 -7.56 -18.19 6.29
CA GLU A 308 -6.15 -18.50 6.10
C GLU A 308 -5.46 -17.28 5.49
N GLU A 309 -4.16 -17.11 5.73
CA GLU A 309 -3.41 -16.05 5.09
C GLU A 309 -3.46 -16.23 3.55
N PRO A 310 -3.83 -15.19 2.78
CA PRO A 310 -4.01 -15.30 1.33
C PRO A 310 -2.64 -15.32 0.62
N VAL A 311 -1.91 -16.42 0.80
CA VAL A 311 -0.59 -16.63 0.18
C VAL A 311 -0.76 -17.36 -1.16
N GLY A 312 -0.14 -16.84 -2.21
CA GLY A 312 -0.16 -17.41 -3.55
C GLY A 312 -1.34 -16.98 -4.43
N ALA A 313 -1.18 -17.15 -5.74
CA ALA A 313 -2.06 -16.58 -6.76
C ALA A 313 -3.51 -17.10 -6.71
N ALA A 314 -3.75 -18.31 -6.19
CA ALA A 314 -5.10 -18.87 -6.07
C ALA A 314 -5.91 -18.16 -4.97
N LEU A 315 -5.35 -18.06 -3.76
CA LEU A 315 -6.01 -17.43 -2.61
C LEU A 315 -6.15 -15.92 -2.80
N LEU A 316 -5.14 -15.26 -3.38
CA LEU A 316 -5.19 -13.83 -3.69
C LEU A 316 -6.29 -13.49 -4.71
N ALA A 317 -6.50 -14.32 -5.73
CA ALA A 317 -7.59 -14.12 -6.68
C ALA A 317 -8.95 -14.41 -6.06
N LYS A 318 -9.05 -15.41 -5.17
CA LYS A 318 -10.28 -15.71 -4.43
C LYS A 318 -10.67 -14.56 -3.49
N MET A 319 -9.69 -13.92 -2.86
CA MET A 319 -9.90 -12.76 -2.00
C MET A 319 -10.44 -11.56 -2.77
N ALA A 320 -10.05 -11.39 -4.04
CA ALA A 320 -10.58 -10.31 -4.89
C ALA A 320 -12.10 -10.47 -5.13
N GLY A 321 -12.57 -11.72 -5.15
CA GLY A 321 -13.98 -12.10 -5.10
C GLY A 321 -14.71 -12.14 -6.43
#